data_AF-A0A514ZRD0-F1
#
_entry.id   AF-A0A514ZRD0-F1
#
_cell.length_a   1.000
_cell.length_b   1.000
_cell.length_c   1.000
_cell.angle_alpha   90.00
_cell.angle_beta   90.00
_cell.angle_gamma   90.00
#
_symmetry.space_group_name_H-M   'P 1'
#
loop_
_entity.id
_entity.type
_entity.pdbx_description
1 polymer ?
#
loop_
_entity_poly.entity_id
_entity_poly.type
_entity_poly.pdbx_seq_one_letter_code
_entity_poly.pdbx_strand_id
1 'polypeptide(L)'
;METNLVKSDFIVSDTDFRAAIVPGKFVRLEYLTDLSEFIKADVMIKQLVVENGAEWLELATGETIPLDRVVSVSSKLSPKYPGYGNYSCDC
;
A
#
# COMPACT_ATOMS: atom_id res chain seq x y z
N MET A 1 -34.39 -2.48 4.89
CA MET A 1 -33.48 -3.38 5.62
C MET A 1 -32.06 -2.91 5.33
N GLU A 2 -31.28 -2.73 6.38
CA GLU A 2 -30.19 -1.76 6.47
C GLU A 2 -28.93 -2.11 5.64
N THR A 3 -28.40 -1.11 4.92
CA THR A 3 -27.10 -1.14 4.26
C THR A 3 -25.99 -0.81 5.27
N ASN A 4 -25.44 -1.82 5.95
CA ASN A 4 -24.34 -1.65 6.90
C ASN A 4 -23.29 -2.78 6.82
N LEU A 5 -22.79 -3.09 5.62
CA LEU A 5 -21.70 -4.08 5.47
C LEU A 5 -20.39 -3.55 4.88
N VAL A 6 -20.34 -2.30 4.41
CA VAL A 6 -19.16 -1.80 3.67
C VAL A 6 -18.10 -1.16 4.60
N LYS A 7 -18.41 -0.87 5.87
CA LYS A 7 -17.46 -0.14 6.73
C LYS A 7 -16.40 -1.02 7.39
N SER A 8 -16.70 -2.30 7.63
CA SER A 8 -15.85 -3.17 8.46
C SER A 8 -14.62 -3.69 7.72
N ASP A 9 -14.74 -3.99 6.41
CA ASP A 9 -13.65 -4.56 5.60
C ASP A 9 -12.52 -3.55 5.31
N PHE A 10 -12.89 -2.27 5.17
CA PHE A 10 -11.96 -1.18 4.89
C PHE A 10 -11.07 -0.82 6.08
N ILE A 11 -11.61 -0.89 7.31
CA ILE A 11 -10.87 -0.59 8.54
C ILE A 11 -9.81 -1.69 8.80
N VAL A 12 -10.17 -2.94 8.48
CA VAL A 12 -9.26 -4.09 8.63
C VAL A 12 -8.12 -4.00 7.61
N SER A 13 -8.42 -3.60 6.37
CA SER A 13 -7.43 -3.47 5.30
C SER A 13 -6.41 -2.34 5.55
N ASP A 14 -6.83 -1.19 6.10
CA ASP A 14 -5.91 -0.10 6.49
C ASP A 14 -4.94 -0.53 7.59
N THR A 15 -5.48 -1.16 8.64
CA THR A 15 -4.67 -1.60 9.79
C THR A 15 -3.65 -2.65 9.37
N ASP A 16 -4.06 -3.60 8.54
CA ASP A 16 -3.22 -4.68 8.03
C ASP A 16 -2.18 -4.19 7.02
N PHE A 17 -2.54 -3.24 6.15
CA PHE A 17 -1.61 -2.54 5.26
C PHE A 17 -0.52 -1.81 6.05
N ARG A 18 -0.90 -1.01 7.04
CA ARG A 18 0.05 -0.28 7.88
C ARG A 18 0.91 -1.22 8.71
N ALA A 19 0.36 -2.34 9.20
CA ALA A 19 1.12 -3.37 9.90
C ALA A 19 2.15 -4.08 9.01
N ALA A 20 1.94 -4.11 7.69
CA ALA A 20 2.91 -4.67 6.73
C ALA A 20 4.12 -3.75 6.50
N ILE A 21 4.03 -2.46 6.84
CA ILE A 21 5.11 -1.48 6.73
C ILE A 21 6.07 -1.66 7.91
N VAL A 22 6.97 -2.64 7.79
CA VAL A 22 7.97 -2.94 8.83
C VAL A 22 9.34 -2.46 8.37
N PRO A 23 9.96 -1.49 9.07
CA PRO A 23 11.30 -1.02 8.74
C PRO A 23 12.34 -2.14 8.91
N GLY A 24 13.31 -2.19 8.00
CA GLY A 24 14.35 -3.22 7.93
C GLY A 24 13.90 -4.54 7.29
N LYS A 25 12.66 -4.65 6.81
CA LYS A 25 12.14 -5.86 6.15
C LYS A 25 12.11 -5.68 4.64
N PHE A 26 12.52 -6.73 3.92
CA PHE A 26 12.24 -6.85 2.49
C PHE A 26 10.76 -7.18 2.29
N VAL A 27 10.07 -6.32 1.56
CA VAL A 27 8.68 -6.48 1.20
C VAL A 27 8.53 -6.32 -0.30
N ARG A 28 7.50 -6.98 -0.85
CA ARG A 28 7.08 -6.71 -2.22
C ARG A 28 6.20 -5.47 -2.22
N LEU A 29 6.70 -4.38 -2.78
CA LEU A 29 5.98 -3.12 -2.90
C LEU A 29 5.33 -3.05 -4.28
N GLU A 30 4.05 -2.71 -4.30
CA GLU A 30 3.31 -2.44 -5.52
C GLU A 30 2.83 -0.99 -5.47
N TYR A 31 3.24 -0.17 -6.43
CA TYR A 31 2.93 1.26 -6.44
C TYR A 31 2.76 1.79 -7.87
N LEU A 32 2.08 2.93 -7.98
CA LEU A 32 1.89 3.63 -9.25
C LEU A 32 2.90 4.77 -9.39
N THR A 33 3.53 4.87 -10.56
CA THR A 33 4.36 6.03 -10.90
C THR A 33 3.50 7.25 -11.23
N ASP A 34 4.15 8.39 -11.44
CA ASP A 34 3.49 9.60 -11.92
C ASP A 34 2.77 9.41 -13.26
N LEU A 35 3.31 8.52 -14.12
CA LEU A 35 2.73 8.16 -15.41
C LEU A 35 1.62 7.09 -15.28
N SER A 36 1.16 6.79 -14.06
CA SER A 36 0.19 5.73 -13.76
C SER A 36 0.65 4.34 -14.18
N GLU A 37 1.97 4.10 -14.21
CA GLU A 37 2.52 2.77 -14.46
C GLU A 37 2.54 1.97 -13.17
N PHE A 38 2.05 0.73 -13.23
CA PHE A 38 2.03 -0.16 -12.08
C PHE A 38 3.35 -0.91 -11.96
N ILE A 39 4.13 -0.53 -10.95
CA ILE A 39 5.43 -1.13 -10.66
C ILE A 39 5.29 -2.12 -9.50
N LYS A 40 5.92 -3.28 -9.65
CA LYS A 40 6.14 -4.25 -8.58
C LYS A 40 7.63 -4.37 -8.34
N ALA A 41 8.08 -4.02 -7.14
CA ALA A 41 9.49 -4.05 -6.79
C ALA A 41 9.70 -4.65 -5.40
N ASP A 42 10.71 -5.50 -5.28
CA ASP A 42 11.14 -6.06 -4.00
C ASP A 42 12.10 -5.06 -3.36
N VAL A 43 11.63 -4.38 -2.32
CA VAL A 43 12.36 -3.27 -1.69
C VAL A 43 12.43 -3.47 -0.18
N MET A 44 13.53 -3.01 0.42
CA MET A 44 13.62 -2.94 1.87
C MET A 44 13.05 -1.59 2.32
N ILE A 45 12.05 -1.63 3.19
CA ILE A 45 11.54 -0.41 3.82
C ILE A 45 12.58 0.06 4.83
N LYS A 46 13.02 1.31 4.74
CA LYS A 46 13.89 1.92 5.75
C LYS A 46 13.05 2.50 6.87
N GLN A 47 12.06 3.33 6.54
CA GLN A 47 11.14 3.94 7.50
C GLN A 47 9.92 4.55 6.82
N LEU A 48 8.85 4.80 7.58
CA LEU A 48 7.73 5.62 7.17
C LEU A 48 7.91 7.02 7.75
N VAL A 49 7.97 8.03 6.88
CA VAL A 49 8.16 9.44 7.23
C VAL A 49 6.87 10.19 6.98
N VAL A 50 6.49 11.10 7.87
CA VAL A 50 5.36 12.00 7.64
C VAL A 50 5.92 13.39 7.41
N GLU A 51 5.78 13.90 6.19
CA GLU A 51 6.31 15.20 5.78
C GLU A 51 5.23 16.00 5.06
N ASN A 52 5.07 17.27 5.44
CA ASN A 52 4.04 18.18 4.91
C ASN A 52 2.59 17.64 5.01
N GLY A 53 2.31 16.81 6.02
CA GLY A 53 0.99 16.18 6.19
C GLY A 53 0.73 15.00 5.25
N ALA A 54 1.72 14.60 4.45
CA ALA A 54 1.69 13.40 3.62
C ALA A 54 2.63 12.32 4.18
N GLU A 55 2.24 11.07 4.02
CA GLU A 55 3.05 9.92 4.41
C GLU A 55 3.94 9.49 3.24
N TRP A 56 5.23 9.30 3.51
CA TRP A 56 6.27 8.93 2.56
C TRP A 56 6.98 7.68 3.04
N LEU A 57 7.08 6.69 2.16
CA LEU A 57 7.82 5.46 2.40
C LEU A 57 9.27 5.67 1.94
N GLU A 58 10.20 5.71 2.89
CA GLU A 58 11.62 5.76 2.59
C GLU A 58 12.14 4.33 2.43
N LEU A 59 12.75 4.05 1.28
CA LEU A 59 13.37 2.77 0.95
C LEU A 59 14.84 2.76 1.35
N ALA A 60 15.39 1.57 1.60
CA ALA A 60 16.82 1.42 1.92
C ALA A 60 17.74 1.83 0.76
N THR A 61 17.21 1.90 -0.46
CA THR A 61 17.89 2.42 -1.66
C THR A 61 18.10 3.94 -1.62
N GLY A 62 17.41 4.65 -0.70
CA GLY A 62 17.37 6.11 -0.65
C GLY A 62 16.22 6.73 -1.46
N GLU A 63 15.42 5.90 -2.15
CA GLU A 63 14.22 6.35 -2.84
C GLU A 63 13.07 6.61 -1.84
N THR A 64 12.25 7.62 -2.11
CA THR A 64 11.07 7.95 -1.31
C THR A 64 9.82 7.87 -2.20
N ILE A 65 8.84 7.10 -1.74
CA ILE A 65 7.60 6.88 -2.48
C ILE A 65 6.44 7.39 -1.63
N PRO A 66 5.58 8.29 -2.13
CA PRO A 66 4.42 8.74 -1.37
C PRO A 66 3.50 7.55 -1.13
N LEU A 67 3.09 7.36 0.12
CA LEU A 67 2.22 6.25 0.53
C LEU A 67 0.87 6.28 -0.20
N ASP A 68 0.44 7.46 -0.64
CA ASP A 68 -0.73 7.66 -1.49
C ASP A 68 -0.67 6.87 -2.81
N ARG A 69 0.52 6.71 -3.39
CA ARG A 69 0.74 5.97 -4.63
C ARG A 69 0.98 4.47 -4.41
N VAL A 70 1.11 4.04 -3.16
CA VAL A 70 1.33 2.63 -2.83
C VAL A 70 0.00 1.90 -2.89
N VAL A 71 -0.06 0.91 -3.78
CA VAL A 71 -1.22 0.05 -4.01
C VAL A 71 -1.22 -1.11 -3.03
N SER A 72 -0.06 -1.73 -2.81
CA SER A 72 0.07 -2.86 -1.88
C SER A 72 1.47 -2.93 -1.25
N VAL A 73 1.53 -3.45 -0.03
CA VAL A 73 2.77 -3.78 0.69
C VAL A 73 2.67 -5.24 1.13
N SER A 74 3.55 -6.09 0.62
CA SER A 74 3.62 -7.52 0.99
C SER A 74 2.27 -8.24 0.83
N SER A 75 1.57 -8.00 -0.29
CA SER A 75 0.23 -8.51 -0.58
C SER A 75 -0.90 -7.97 0.31
N LYS A 76 -0.64 -6.92 1.11
CA LYS A 76 -1.66 -6.18 1.83
C LYS A 76 -2.01 -4.94 1.04
N LEU A 77 -3.28 -4.76 0.71
CA LEU A 77 -3.71 -3.67 -0.16
C LEU A 77 -3.93 -2.39 0.63
N SER A 78 -3.53 -1.30 0.01
CA SER A 78 -3.81 0.04 0.51
C SER A 78 -5.31 0.32 0.43
N PRO A 79 -5.90 0.95 1.47
CA PRO A 79 -7.31 1.34 1.47
C PRO A 79 -7.65 2.35 0.36
N LYS A 80 -6.65 3.01 -0.23
CA LYS A 80 -6.82 3.94 -1.36
C LYS A 80 -7.10 3.27 -2.69
N TYR A 81 -6.83 1.97 -2.80
CA TYR A 81 -7.02 1.20 -4.03
C TYR A 81 -8.01 0.04 -3.84
N PRO A 82 -9.27 0.32 -3.45
CA PRO A 82 -10.29 -0.72 -3.27
C PRO A 82 -10.62 -1.32 -4.64
N GLY A 83 -10.10 -2.52 -4.91
CA GLY A 83 -10.33 -3.23 -6.18
C GLY A 83 -9.08 -3.89 -6.76
N TYR A 84 -7.87 -3.44 -6.39
CA TYR A 84 -6.62 -4.04 -6.89
C TYR A 84 -6.35 -5.45 -6.32
N GLY A 85 -7.05 -5.85 -5.25
CA GLY A 85 -6.99 -7.22 -4.71
C GLY A 85 -7.84 -8.25 -5.42
N ASN A 86 -8.77 -7.81 -6.26
CA ASN A 86 -9.75 -8.66 -6.92
C ASN A 86 -9.50 -8.77 -8.43
N TYR A 87 -8.27 -8.49 -8.89
CA TYR A 87 -7.82 -8.89 -10.24
C TYR A 87 -7.46 -10.40 -10.27
N SER A 88 -8.30 -11.24 -9.67
CA SER A 88 -8.38 -12.65 -10.04
C SER A 88 -9.40 -12.72 -11.16
N CYS A 89 -8.91 -12.69 -12.40
CA CYS A 89 -9.73 -13.04 -13.55
C CYS A 89 -10.06 -14.53 -13.41
N ASP A 90 -11.18 -14.84 -12.76
CA ASP A 90 -11.80 -16.17 -12.83
C ASP A 90 -12.39 -16.27 -14.25
N CYS A 91 -11.63 -16.89 -15.16
CA CYS A 91 -12.03 -17.14 -16.54
C CYS A 91 -12.14 -18.64 -16.78
#